data_AF-A0A2U9NQF6-F1
#
_entry.id   AF-A0A2U9NQF6-F1
#
_cell.length_a   1.000
_cell.length_b   1.000
_cell.length_c   1.000
_cell.angle_alpha   90.00
_cell.angle_beta   90.00
_cell.angle_gamma   90.00
#
_symmetry.space_group_name_H-M   'P 1'
#
loop_
_entity.id
_entity.type
_entity.pdbx_description
1 polymer ?
#
loop_
_entity_poly.entity_id
_entity_poly.type
_entity_poly.pdbx_seq_one_letter_code
_entity_poly.pdbx_strand_id
1 'polypeptide(L)'
;MLYFFKLLLLSIKIDEETVLKWFGIADTSSPLDYMYDYNNLPQKSTDISLTTFKLIVEGLWNKVQDGLTLADIENILFFILFVRFIILAFRYNLKTSFFITCIGFCAGYLWYRHLIDLISMYRNVLLKLPYLNALGKDAVQLRSLHRQMYLTDLKMGDLTHWYNPGQVLYNGFTKGIVHIDPESGQRFYIDPISMIISNLPDPIKENVIPAYYKIYNGVIPKIYNTCTKFWNQLSGIAAYALITRIGKRYCPYLIRWHWTLLLIMGMVESFIIYFIYRAHYFQTYILLPQKKALAINAGGLMTSTADIDLQMQFLNACICTIVLAHLGFVIFALFHAIWGQYFYFPFFVENTELHVGPRPSTSIYSGGQTAWQLPEEKNTLIPKLWYGWFGRGTNNKWNLFDSLFGKSFKKIFKRKKKR
;
A
#
# COMPACT_ATOMS: atom_id res chain seq x y z
N MET A 1 9.61 2.41 12.09
CA MET A 1 8.72 1.63 13.00
C MET A 1 8.93 1.95 14.49
N LEU A 2 10.13 1.83 15.06
CA LEU A 2 10.39 2.11 16.50
C LEU A 2 10.14 3.58 16.92
N TYR A 3 10.50 4.55 16.09
CA TYR A 3 10.25 5.97 16.37
C TYR A 3 8.76 6.33 16.34
N PHE A 4 7.95 5.63 15.53
CA PHE A 4 6.52 5.89 15.41
C PHE A 4 5.75 5.49 16.68
N PHE A 5 6.05 4.31 17.25
CA PHE A 5 5.45 3.89 18.52
C PHE A 5 5.81 4.82 19.66
N LYS A 6 7.06 5.29 19.73
CA LYS A 6 7.49 6.25 20.73
C LYS A 6 6.90 7.66 20.49
N LEU A 7 6.67 8.07 19.24
CA LEU A 7 5.96 9.32 18.89
C LEU A 7 4.49 9.26 19.33
N LEU A 8 3.81 8.15 19.06
CA LEU A 8 2.41 7.90 19.42
C LEU A 8 2.22 7.88 20.96
N LEU A 9 3.25 7.44 21.69
CA LEU A 9 3.34 7.47 23.15
C LEU A 9 3.95 8.78 23.70
N LEU A 10 4.14 9.82 22.87
CA LEU A 10 4.75 11.11 23.25
C LEU A 10 6.11 11.00 23.97
N SER A 11 6.82 9.88 23.77
CA SER A 11 8.05 9.51 24.49
C SER A 11 9.33 9.92 23.75
N ILE A 12 9.24 10.82 22.75
CA ILE A 12 10.39 11.35 22.01
C ILE A 12 10.45 12.86 22.21
N LYS A 13 11.65 13.37 22.51
CA LYS A 13 11.95 14.80 22.40
C LYS A 13 11.99 15.16 20.91
N ILE A 14 11.01 15.94 20.45
CA ILE A 14 10.93 16.38 19.05
C ILE A 14 11.85 17.58 18.87
N ASP A 15 13.00 17.37 18.24
CA ASP A 15 13.95 18.41 17.86
C ASP A 15 14.15 18.45 16.33
N GLU A 16 14.81 19.51 15.84
CA GLU A 16 15.08 19.71 14.40
C GLU A 16 15.78 18.51 13.76
N GLU A 17 16.79 17.94 14.42
CA GLU A 17 17.54 16.79 13.91
C GLU A 17 16.67 15.53 13.81
N THR A 18 15.81 15.26 14.79
CA THR A 18 14.87 14.13 14.76
C THR A 18 13.89 14.26 13.59
N VAL A 19 13.38 15.47 13.33
CA VAL A 19 12.45 15.70 12.22
C VAL A 19 13.17 15.56 10.87
N LEU A 20 14.37 16.11 10.71
CA LEU A 20 15.15 16.00 9.46
C LEU A 20 15.58 14.54 9.18
N LYS A 21 15.89 13.76 10.22
CA LYS A 21 16.15 12.31 10.12
C LYS A 21 14.93 11.52 9.65
N TRP A 22 13.72 11.87 10.09
CA TRP A 22 12.50 11.19 9.60
C TRP A 22 12.31 11.35 8.09
N PHE A 23 12.67 12.50 7.54
CA PHE A 23 12.60 12.74 6.10
C PHE A 23 13.85 12.27 5.34
N GLY A 24 14.85 11.71 6.03
CA GLY A 24 16.13 11.29 5.44
C GLY A 24 16.86 12.46 4.75
N ILE A 25 16.80 13.65 5.35
CA ILE A 25 17.45 14.88 4.86
C ILE A 25 18.78 15.12 5.62
N ALA A 26 18.86 14.67 6.86
CA ALA A 26 20.10 14.65 7.63
C ALA A 26 20.83 13.31 7.42
N ASP A 27 22.13 13.36 7.17
CA ASP A 27 22.96 12.17 7.04
C ASP A 27 22.94 11.36 8.35
N THR A 28 22.65 10.06 8.23
CA THR A 28 23.05 9.11 9.26
C THR A 28 24.55 9.01 9.21
N SER A 29 25.24 9.67 10.14
CA SER A 29 26.67 9.46 10.37
C SER A 29 26.94 7.96 10.41
N SER A 30 27.88 7.51 9.58
CA SER A 30 28.27 6.11 9.57
C SER A 30 28.86 5.75 10.94
N PRO A 31 28.80 4.49 11.39
CA PRO A 31 29.51 4.07 12.61
C PRO A 31 31.00 4.42 12.60
N LEU A 32 31.58 4.66 11.41
CA LEU A 32 32.97 5.09 11.21
C LEU A 32 33.18 6.59 11.45
N ASP A 33 32.18 7.45 11.28
CA ASP A 33 32.30 8.90 11.54
C ASP A 33 32.44 9.21 13.05
N TYR A 34 31.83 8.38 13.90
CA TYR A 34 32.00 8.47 15.36
C TYR A 34 33.43 8.19 15.83
N MET A 35 34.25 7.55 15.00
CA MET A 35 35.64 7.22 15.33
C MET A 35 36.63 8.32 14.94
N TYR A 36 36.24 9.24 14.06
CA TYR A 36 37.12 10.29 13.54
C TYR A 36 36.78 11.72 13.99
N ASP A 37 35.58 11.98 14.51
CA ASP A 37 35.17 13.33 14.93
C ASP A 37 35.05 13.46 16.46
N TYR A 38 36.20 13.48 17.14
CA TYR A 38 36.28 13.69 18.59
C TYR A 38 36.22 15.20 18.98
N ASN A 39 36.16 16.11 18.01
CA ASN A 39 36.31 17.56 18.24
C ASN A 39 35.03 18.38 18.03
N ASN A 40 33.94 17.80 17.51
CA ASN A 40 32.65 18.47 17.45
C ASN A 40 31.73 17.98 18.58
N LEU A 41 31.58 18.82 19.61
CA LEU A 41 30.46 18.74 20.55
C LEU A 41 29.14 18.58 19.77
N PRO A 42 28.23 17.67 20.18
CA PRO A 42 26.95 17.51 19.50
C PRO A 42 26.23 18.87 19.49
N GLN A 43 26.04 19.42 18.29
CA GLN A 43 25.39 20.68 18.08
C GLN A 43 24.03 20.62 18.77
N LYS A 44 23.83 21.52 19.75
CA LYS A 44 22.65 21.55 20.62
C LYS A 44 21.39 21.58 19.74
N SER A 45 20.64 20.48 19.77
CA SER A 45 19.40 20.27 19.03
C SER A 45 18.50 21.53 19.11
N THR A 46 18.35 22.24 18.00
CA THR A 46 17.56 23.48 17.93
C THR A 46 16.06 23.17 17.92
N ASP A 47 15.27 24.07 18.51
CA ASP A 47 13.82 23.99 18.47
C ASP A 47 13.31 24.11 17.03
N ILE A 48 12.21 23.40 16.72
CA ILE A 48 11.59 23.41 15.39
C ILE A 48 11.27 24.84 14.98
N SER A 49 11.91 25.32 13.92
CA SER A 49 11.76 26.69 13.44
C SER A 49 11.31 26.75 11.99
N LEU A 50 11.07 27.97 11.48
CA LEU A 50 10.74 28.18 10.07
C LEU A 50 11.89 27.78 9.12
N THR A 51 13.14 27.80 9.60
CA THR A 51 14.28 27.32 8.80
C THR A 51 14.22 25.81 8.64
N THR A 52 13.81 25.08 9.67
CA THR A 52 13.58 23.63 9.60
C THR A 52 12.53 23.27 8.55
N PHE A 53 11.42 24.04 8.48
CA PHE A 53 10.41 23.83 7.45
C PHE A 53 10.95 24.09 6.04
N LYS A 54 11.74 25.16 5.85
CA LYS A 54 12.39 25.45 4.57
C LYS A 54 13.34 24.31 4.16
N LEU A 55 14.15 23.80 5.09
CA LEU A 55 15.06 22.67 4.86
C LEU A 55 14.29 21.39 4.49
N ILE A 56 13.14 21.13 5.12
CA ILE A 56 12.28 20.00 4.75
C ILE A 56 11.77 20.15 3.31
N VAL A 57 11.31 21.34 2.93
CA VAL A 57 10.82 21.60 1.56
C VAL A 57 11.93 21.46 0.52
N GLU A 58 13.11 22.01 0.79
CA GLU A 58 14.28 21.92 -0.11
C GLU A 58 14.79 20.48 -0.23
N GLY A 59 14.89 19.74 0.89
CA GLY A 59 15.30 18.34 0.89
C GLY A 59 14.31 17.43 0.18
N LEU A 60 13.00 17.64 0.35
CA LEU A 60 11.98 16.93 -0.40
C LEU A 60 12.04 17.25 -1.90
N TRP A 61 12.32 18.50 -2.27
CA TRP A 61 12.45 18.91 -3.68
C TRP A 61 13.62 18.21 -4.38
N ASN A 62 14.78 18.12 -3.71
CA ASN A 62 15.94 17.41 -4.26
C ASN A 62 15.67 15.92 -4.47
N LYS A 63 14.98 15.26 -3.52
CA LYS A 63 14.59 13.85 -3.67
C LYS A 63 13.61 13.60 -4.82
N VAL A 64 12.73 14.55 -5.13
CA VAL A 64 11.81 14.43 -6.27
C VAL A 64 12.56 14.42 -7.61
N GLN A 65 13.73 15.08 -7.70
CA GLN A 65 14.52 15.12 -8.94
C GLN A 65 15.12 13.76 -9.30
N ASP A 66 15.57 12.99 -8.30
CA ASP A 66 16.15 11.65 -8.48
C ASP A 66 15.11 10.52 -8.53
N GLY A 67 13.83 10.86 -8.36
CA GLY A 67 12.71 9.93 -8.29
C GLY A 67 12.38 9.49 -6.87
N LEU A 68 11.09 9.41 -6.55
CA LEU A 68 10.63 9.06 -5.19
C LEU A 68 10.82 7.58 -4.90
N THR A 69 11.36 7.24 -3.73
CA THR A 69 11.33 5.85 -3.20
C THR A 69 9.99 5.57 -2.53
N LEU A 70 9.71 4.29 -2.24
CA LEU A 70 8.52 3.91 -1.48
C LEU A 70 8.55 4.51 -0.06
N ALA A 71 9.73 4.59 0.55
CA ALA A 71 9.92 5.21 1.85
C ALA A 71 9.66 6.74 1.81
N ASP A 72 10.05 7.42 0.74
CA ASP A 72 9.75 8.84 0.57
C ASP A 72 8.24 9.07 0.42
N ILE A 73 7.54 8.20 -0.31
CA ILE A 73 6.08 8.23 -0.39
C ILE A 73 5.49 8.07 1.01
N GLU A 74 5.87 7.04 1.77
CA GLU A 74 5.39 6.85 3.16
C GLU A 74 5.59 8.10 4.02
N ASN A 75 6.79 8.70 3.98
CA ASN A 75 7.13 9.89 4.75
C ASN A 75 6.23 11.09 4.39
N ILE A 76 5.98 11.31 3.09
CA ILE A 76 5.06 12.36 2.62
C ILE A 76 3.64 12.11 3.14
N LEU A 77 3.16 10.86 3.07
CA LEU A 77 1.82 10.50 3.55
C LEU A 77 1.68 10.70 5.06
N PHE A 78 2.69 10.30 5.84
CA PHE A 78 2.72 10.54 7.29
C PHE A 78 2.75 12.03 7.62
N PHE A 79 3.54 12.81 6.90
CA PHE A 79 3.58 14.26 7.07
C PHE A 79 2.21 14.90 6.82
N ILE A 80 1.53 14.52 5.75
CA ILE A 80 0.18 15.01 5.45
C ILE A 80 -0.80 14.63 6.56
N LEU A 81 -0.77 13.38 7.04
CA LEU A 81 -1.62 12.94 8.15
C LEU A 81 -1.35 13.73 9.44
N PHE A 82 -0.08 14.03 9.73
CA PHE A 82 0.31 14.82 10.89
C PHE A 82 -0.19 16.27 10.79
N VAL A 83 0.04 16.94 9.67
CA VAL A 83 -0.48 18.30 9.42
C VAL A 83 -2.01 18.31 9.51
N ARG A 84 -2.67 17.32 8.92
CA ARG A 84 -4.13 17.17 8.99
C ARG A 84 -4.60 16.99 10.43
N PHE A 85 -3.92 16.17 11.24
CA PHE A 85 -4.24 15.99 12.65
C PHE A 85 -4.15 17.30 13.42
N ILE A 86 -3.08 18.09 13.22
CA ILE A 86 -2.93 19.42 13.86
C ILE A 86 -4.11 20.33 13.51
N ILE A 87 -4.43 20.43 12.22
CA ILE A 87 -5.53 21.28 11.73
C ILE A 87 -6.88 20.84 12.33
N LEU A 88 -7.14 19.54 12.41
CA LEU A 88 -8.35 19.00 13.03
C LEU A 88 -8.36 19.23 14.54
N ALA A 89 -7.22 19.09 15.23
CA ALA A 89 -7.09 19.30 16.67
C ALA A 89 -7.50 20.72 17.08
N PHE A 90 -7.14 21.74 16.29
CA PHE A 90 -7.59 23.12 16.50
C PHE A 90 -9.09 23.34 16.23
N ARG A 91 -9.67 22.59 15.29
CA ARG A 91 -11.07 22.76 14.87
C ARG A 91 -12.06 22.05 15.79
N TYR A 92 -11.69 20.89 16.30
CA TYR A 92 -12.55 20.03 17.11
C TYR A 92 -11.92 19.86 18.50
N ASN A 93 -11.73 18.63 18.95
CA ASN A 93 -11.01 18.28 20.16
C ASN A 93 -10.00 17.17 19.84
N LEU A 94 -9.00 16.98 20.70
CA LEU A 94 -7.91 16.04 20.45
C LEU A 94 -8.42 14.61 20.18
N LYS A 95 -9.42 14.14 20.94
CA LYS A 95 -10.02 12.81 20.77
C LYS A 95 -10.70 12.63 19.40
N THR A 96 -11.57 13.54 19.00
CA THR A 96 -12.30 13.44 17.72
C THR A 96 -11.35 13.57 16.54
N SER A 97 -10.37 14.48 16.65
CA SER A 97 -9.36 14.68 15.62
C SER A 97 -8.48 13.46 15.45
N PHE A 98 -8.10 12.80 16.54
CA PHE A 98 -7.39 11.52 16.48
C PHE A 98 -8.22 10.45 15.75
N PHE A 99 -9.50 10.26 16.12
CA PHE A 99 -10.36 9.31 15.44
C PHE A 99 -10.51 9.60 13.94
N ILE A 100 -10.77 10.85 13.55
CA ILE A 100 -10.90 11.24 12.13
C ILE A 100 -9.60 10.98 11.35
N THR A 101 -8.44 11.27 11.95
CA THR A 101 -7.15 10.99 11.33
C THR A 101 -6.91 9.47 11.19
N CYS A 102 -7.22 8.67 12.21
CA CYS A 102 -7.12 7.20 12.13
C CYS A 102 -8.01 6.62 11.03
N ILE A 103 -9.23 7.14 10.86
CA ILE A 103 -10.13 6.69 9.79
C ILE A 103 -9.52 6.99 8.40
N GLY A 104 -8.92 8.18 8.24
CA GLY A 104 -8.18 8.53 7.01
C GLY A 104 -6.93 7.69 6.78
N PHE A 105 -6.19 7.37 7.85
CA PHE A 105 -5.04 6.48 7.79
C PHE A 105 -5.46 5.07 7.32
N CYS A 106 -6.52 4.50 7.89
CA CYS A 106 -7.03 3.19 7.46
C CYS A 106 -7.52 3.21 5.99
N ALA A 107 -8.22 4.27 5.57
CA ALA A 107 -8.63 4.41 4.17
C ALA A 107 -7.43 4.57 3.23
N GLY A 108 -6.44 5.38 3.61
CA GLY A 108 -5.20 5.54 2.87
C GLY A 108 -4.39 4.26 2.77
N TYR A 109 -4.36 3.46 3.84
CA TYR A 109 -3.66 2.17 3.86
C TYR A 109 -4.19 1.20 2.78
N LEU A 110 -5.50 1.20 2.50
CA LEU A 110 -6.07 0.39 1.42
C LEU A 110 -5.46 0.74 0.05
N TRP A 111 -5.42 2.03 -0.27
CA TRP A 111 -4.83 2.52 -1.52
C TRP A 111 -3.32 2.36 -1.56
N TYR A 112 -2.65 2.52 -0.42
CA TYR A 112 -1.21 2.34 -0.34
C TYR A 112 -0.81 0.88 -0.58
N ARG A 113 -1.59 -0.06 -0.03
CA ARG A 113 -1.39 -1.49 -0.32
C ARG A 113 -1.61 -1.80 -1.80
N HIS A 114 -2.67 -1.24 -2.38
CA HIS A 114 -2.93 -1.35 -3.81
C HIS A 114 -1.81 -0.75 -4.68
N LEU A 115 -1.26 0.40 -4.26
CA LEU A 115 -0.13 1.04 -4.91
C LEU A 115 1.09 0.12 -4.94
N ILE A 116 1.42 -0.55 -3.83
CA ILE A 116 2.52 -1.53 -3.79
C ILE A 116 2.27 -2.68 -4.78
N ASP A 117 1.05 -3.21 -4.82
CA ASP A 117 0.69 -4.29 -5.75
C ASP A 117 0.86 -3.85 -7.21
N LEU A 118 0.43 -2.62 -7.56
CA LEU A 118 0.62 -2.05 -8.89
C LEU A 118 2.09 -1.79 -9.26
N ILE A 119 2.87 -1.23 -8.35
CA ILE A 119 4.31 -1.00 -8.59
C ILE A 119 5.01 -2.36 -8.83
N SER A 120 4.64 -3.40 -8.06
CA SER A 120 5.15 -4.76 -8.24
C SER A 120 4.77 -5.35 -9.61
N MET A 121 3.54 -5.12 -10.08
CA MET A 121 3.05 -5.57 -11.39
C MET A 121 3.72 -4.83 -12.55
N TYR A 122 3.92 -3.51 -12.45
CA TYR A 122 4.51 -2.66 -13.49
C TYR A 122 6.04 -2.51 -13.42
N ARG A 123 6.71 -3.18 -12.49
CA ARG A 123 8.16 -3.09 -12.26
C ARG A 123 9.03 -3.02 -13.51
N ASN A 124 8.79 -3.89 -14.48
CA ASN A 124 9.58 -3.96 -15.72
C ASN A 124 9.44 -2.69 -16.58
N VAL A 125 8.30 -1.99 -16.49
CA VAL A 125 8.06 -0.71 -17.15
C VAL A 125 8.66 0.42 -16.31
N LEU A 126 8.45 0.40 -14.99
CA LEU A 126 8.94 1.45 -14.07
C LEU A 126 10.47 1.60 -14.11
N LEU A 127 11.21 0.48 -14.20
CA LEU A 127 12.67 0.49 -14.33
C LEU A 127 13.18 1.20 -15.59
N LYS A 128 12.34 1.35 -16.63
CA LYS A 128 12.68 2.02 -17.88
C LYS A 128 12.40 3.53 -17.84
N LEU A 129 11.67 4.01 -16.84
CA LEU A 129 11.27 5.42 -16.72
C LEU A 129 12.18 6.14 -15.73
N PRO A 130 12.82 7.27 -16.10
CA PRO A 130 13.84 7.92 -15.27
C PRO A 130 13.31 8.30 -13.88
N TYR A 131 12.15 8.97 -13.80
CA TYR A 131 11.57 9.43 -12.54
C TYR A 131 10.91 8.32 -11.68
N LEU A 132 10.65 7.14 -12.25
CA LEU A 132 10.01 6.02 -11.55
C LEU A 132 10.95 4.82 -11.36
N ASN A 133 12.21 4.95 -11.77
CA ASN A 133 13.21 3.90 -11.68
C ASN A 133 13.46 3.49 -10.22
N ALA A 134 13.52 4.47 -9.32
CA ALA A 134 13.66 4.25 -7.87
C ALA A 134 12.53 3.34 -7.32
N LEU A 135 11.26 3.63 -7.63
CA LEU A 135 10.13 2.76 -7.28
C LEU A 135 10.23 1.37 -7.89
N GLY A 136 10.71 1.28 -9.14
CA GLY A 136 10.97 0.01 -9.81
C GLY A 136 11.99 -0.84 -9.07
N LYS A 137 13.09 -0.23 -8.60
CA LYS A 137 14.15 -0.90 -7.82
C LYS A 137 13.63 -1.38 -6.46
N ASP A 138 12.88 -0.54 -5.75
CA ASP A 138 12.25 -0.91 -4.47
C ASP A 138 11.32 -2.11 -4.62
N ALA A 139 10.54 -2.17 -5.71
CA ALA A 139 9.68 -3.31 -5.99
C ALA A 139 10.43 -4.59 -6.35
N VAL A 140 11.62 -4.49 -6.98
CA VAL A 140 12.51 -5.67 -7.15
C VAL A 140 12.97 -6.15 -5.78
N GLN A 141 13.42 -5.23 -4.93
CA GLN A 141 13.99 -5.53 -3.62
C GLN A 141 12.96 -6.12 -2.65
N LEU A 142 11.75 -5.55 -2.59
CA LEU A 142 10.66 -6.10 -1.76
C LEU A 142 10.31 -7.54 -2.16
N ARG A 143 10.32 -7.84 -3.46
CA ARG A 143 10.03 -9.19 -3.96
C ARG A 143 11.20 -10.14 -3.72
N SER A 144 12.45 -9.70 -3.87
CA SER A 144 13.60 -10.54 -3.56
C SER A 144 13.66 -10.85 -2.07
N LEU A 145 13.36 -9.88 -1.20
CA LEU A 145 13.20 -10.08 0.24
C LEU A 145 12.05 -11.06 0.55
N HIS A 146 10.89 -10.91 -0.07
CA HIS A 146 9.78 -11.85 0.12
C HIS A 146 10.12 -13.26 -0.37
N ARG A 147 10.84 -13.38 -1.50
CA ARG A 147 11.31 -14.68 -2.02
C ARG A 147 12.40 -15.27 -1.12
N GLN A 148 13.31 -14.45 -0.60
CA GLN A 148 14.35 -14.88 0.33
C GLN A 148 13.74 -15.31 1.66
N MET A 149 12.76 -14.58 2.20
CA MET A 149 11.95 -15.01 3.33
C MET A 149 11.31 -16.35 3.02
N TYR A 150 10.54 -16.47 1.94
CA TYR A 150 9.88 -17.73 1.57
C TYR A 150 10.85 -18.91 1.40
N LEU A 151 12.02 -18.70 0.79
CA LEU A 151 13.04 -19.74 0.64
C LEU A 151 13.75 -20.07 1.96
N THR A 152 13.92 -19.07 2.83
CA THR A 152 14.42 -19.27 4.20
C THR A 152 13.38 -20.01 5.03
N ASP A 153 12.10 -19.70 4.88
CA ASP A 153 10.96 -20.35 5.53
C ASP A 153 10.78 -21.81 5.04
N LEU A 154 11.06 -22.08 3.77
CA LEU A 154 11.10 -23.45 3.22
C LEU A 154 12.30 -24.25 3.74
N LYS A 155 13.45 -23.60 3.95
CA LYS A 155 14.67 -24.23 4.50
C LYS A 155 14.60 -24.39 6.02
N MET A 156 13.95 -23.46 6.71
CA MET A 156 13.74 -23.42 8.14
C MET A 156 12.26 -23.76 8.37
N GLY A 157 11.91 -25.05 8.34
CA GLY A 157 10.53 -25.54 8.56
C GLY A 157 9.94 -25.23 9.95
N ASP A 158 10.47 -24.23 10.66
CA ASP A 158 10.27 -23.94 12.07
C ASP A 158 9.57 -22.64 12.41
N LEU A 159 9.43 -21.68 11.49
CA LEU A 159 8.83 -20.38 11.83
C LEU A 159 7.60 -20.11 10.98
N THR A 160 6.51 -20.77 11.33
CA THR A 160 5.19 -20.45 10.76
C THR A 160 4.71 -19.15 11.39
N HIS A 161 4.60 -18.08 10.61
CA HIS A 161 4.23 -16.77 11.12
C HIS A 161 2.72 -16.66 11.44
N TRP A 162 2.40 -15.94 12.53
CA TRP A 162 1.03 -15.71 13.04
C TRP A 162 0.03 -15.09 12.05
N TYR A 163 0.50 -14.47 10.96
CA TYR A 163 -0.36 -13.83 9.96
C TYR A 163 -1.15 -14.84 9.10
N ASN A 164 -0.72 -16.11 9.05
CA ASN A 164 -1.47 -17.20 8.44
C ASN A 164 -1.90 -18.19 9.52
N PRO A 165 -2.95 -17.87 10.31
CA PRO A 165 -3.34 -18.68 11.45
C PRO A 165 -3.68 -20.12 11.05
N GLY A 166 -4.22 -20.34 9.84
CA GLY A 166 -4.51 -21.68 9.33
C GLY A 166 -3.24 -22.52 9.13
N GLN A 167 -2.17 -21.91 8.62
CA GLN A 167 -0.88 -22.60 8.44
C GLN A 167 -0.16 -22.81 9.75
N VAL A 168 -0.25 -21.87 10.69
CA VAL A 168 0.27 -22.05 12.06
C VAL A 168 -0.43 -23.20 12.76
N LEU A 169 -1.76 -23.26 12.66
CA LEU A 169 -2.54 -24.35 13.23
C LEU A 169 -2.21 -25.69 12.56
N TYR A 170 -2.11 -25.73 11.23
CA TYR A 170 -1.76 -26.94 10.49
C TYR A 170 -0.34 -27.43 10.79
N ASN A 171 0.65 -26.53 10.81
CA ASN A 171 2.04 -26.87 11.13
C ASN A 171 2.21 -27.24 12.60
N GLY A 172 1.53 -26.54 13.52
CA GLY A 172 1.52 -26.89 14.94
C GLY A 172 0.89 -28.26 15.17
N PHE A 173 -0.24 -28.54 14.52
CA PHE A 173 -0.93 -29.82 14.60
C PHE A 173 -0.11 -30.96 13.98
N THR A 174 0.48 -30.75 12.80
CA THR A 174 1.31 -31.76 12.14
C THR A 174 2.62 -32.03 12.88
N LYS A 175 3.26 -31.03 13.48
CA LYS A 175 4.43 -31.25 14.36
C LYS A 175 4.09 -31.98 15.66
N GLY A 176 2.90 -31.72 16.21
CA GLY A 176 2.41 -32.47 17.37
C GLY A 176 2.11 -33.94 17.06
N ILE A 177 1.93 -34.27 15.77
CA ILE A 177 1.54 -35.61 15.31
C ILE A 177 2.70 -36.36 14.67
N VAL A 178 3.60 -35.69 13.96
CA VAL A 178 4.67 -36.33 13.18
C VAL A 178 6.00 -36.16 13.88
N HIS A 179 6.57 -37.28 14.33
CA HIS A 179 7.92 -37.36 14.85
C HIS A 179 8.86 -37.90 13.78
N ILE A 180 9.97 -37.20 13.54
CA ILE A 180 11.02 -37.66 12.63
C ILE A 180 12.17 -38.12 13.51
N ASP A 181 12.51 -39.41 13.42
CA ASP A 181 13.68 -39.93 14.12
C ASP A 181 14.96 -39.34 13.50
N PRO A 182 15.78 -38.59 14.27
CA PRO A 182 16.95 -37.90 13.76
C PRO A 182 18.03 -38.84 13.21
N GLU A 183 18.07 -40.11 13.65
CA GLU A 183 19.10 -41.06 13.22
C GLU A 183 18.71 -41.86 11.96
N SER A 184 17.44 -42.29 11.86
CA SER A 184 16.95 -43.10 10.74
C SER A 184 16.24 -42.31 9.64
N GLY A 185 15.86 -41.06 9.91
CA GLY A 185 15.06 -40.22 9.00
C GLY A 185 13.62 -40.74 8.79
N GLN A 186 13.20 -41.77 9.52
CA GLN A 186 11.86 -42.34 9.41
C GLN A 186 10.82 -41.46 10.10
N ARG A 187 9.64 -41.37 9.47
CA ARG A 187 8.52 -40.55 9.95
C ARG A 187 7.52 -41.42 10.69
N PHE A 188 7.40 -41.19 11.98
CA PHE A 188 6.45 -41.85 12.86
C PHE A 188 5.32 -40.88 13.22
N TYR A 189 4.12 -41.41 13.36
CA TYR A 189 2.97 -40.65 13.79
C TYR A 189 2.67 -40.98 15.25
N ILE A 190 2.66 -39.96 16.12
CA ILE A 190 2.35 -40.05 17.54
C ILE A 190 1.04 -39.31 17.77
N ASP A 191 -0.07 -39.95 17.39
CA ASP A 191 -1.41 -39.42 17.58
C ASP A 191 -2.34 -40.48 18.20
N PRO A 192 -3.48 -40.10 18.80
CA PRO A 192 -4.37 -41.05 19.45
C PRO A 192 -4.84 -42.19 18.52
N ILE A 193 -4.98 -41.92 17.21
CA ILE A 193 -5.37 -42.93 16.22
C ILE A 193 -4.21 -43.89 15.97
N SER A 194 -2.97 -43.39 15.88
CA SER A 194 -1.79 -44.26 15.75
C SER A 194 -1.60 -45.16 16.97
N MET A 195 -1.88 -44.66 18.19
CA MET A 195 -1.87 -45.46 19.43
C MET A 195 -2.97 -46.53 19.48
N ILE A 196 -4.16 -46.24 18.93
CA ILE A 196 -5.23 -47.23 18.79
C ILE A 196 -4.81 -48.31 17.78
N ILE A 197 -4.24 -47.91 16.64
CA ILE A 197 -3.79 -48.84 15.59
C ILE A 197 -2.63 -49.71 16.09
N SER A 198 -1.72 -49.18 16.90
CA SER A 198 -0.61 -49.96 17.46
C SER A 198 -1.07 -51.08 18.38
N ASN A 199 -2.23 -50.91 19.05
CA ASN A 199 -2.84 -51.87 19.97
C ASN A 199 -3.78 -52.89 19.29
N LEU A 200 -3.96 -52.83 17.96
CA LEU A 200 -4.78 -53.80 17.23
C LEU A 200 -4.06 -55.14 17.04
N PRO A 201 -4.80 -56.27 16.96
CA PRO A 201 -4.24 -57.56 16.56
C PRO A 201 -3.61 -57.51 15.16
N ASP A 202 -2.49 -58.20 14.96
CA ASP A 202 -1.69 -58.21 13.72
C ASP A 202 -2.50 -58.38 12.42
N PRO A 203 -3.46 -59.33 12.29
CA PRO A 203 -4.21 -59.51 11.04
C PRO A 203 -5.09 -58.30 10.67
N ILE A 204 -5.52 -57.51 11.66
CA ILE A 204 -6.31 -56.29 11.44
C ILE A 204 -5.36 -55.11 11.17
N LYS A 205 -4.25 -55.06 11.89
CA LYS A 205 -3.23 -54.02 11.81
C LYS A 205 -2.61 -53.90 10.41
N GLU A 206 -2.28 -55.02 9.76
CA GLU A 206 -1.73 -55.03 8.40
C GLU A 206 -2.68 -54.41 7.35
N ASN A 207 -3.99 -54.54 7.55
CA ASN A 207 -4.99 -53.97 6.64
C ASN A 207 -5.26 -52.48 6.91
N VAL A 208 -5.15 -52.04 8.18
CA VAL A 208 -5.48 -50.67 8.61
C VAL A 208 -4.31 -49.70 8.39
N ILE A 209 -3.06 -50.16 8.56
CA ILE A 209 -1.85 -49.32 8.40
C ILE A 209 -1.78 -48.62 7.02
N PRO A 210 -1.97 -49.31 5.88
CA PRO A 210 -1.94 -48.67 4.57
C PRO A 210 -3.04 -47.62 4.39
N ALA A 211 -4.26 -47.89 4.90
CA ALA A 211 -5.37 -46.95 4.84
C ALA A 211 -5.10 -45.70 5.69
N TYR A 212 -4.56 -45.88 6.90
CA TYR A 212 -4.15 -44.81 7.79
C TYR A 212 -3.10 -43.89 7.14
N TYR A 213 -2.01 -44.46 6.61
CA TYR A 213 -0.98 -43.66 5.94
C TYR A 213 -1.48 -43.01 4.66
N LYS A 214 -2.40 -43.63 3.90
CA LYS A 214 -3.03 -43.02 2.72
C LYS A 214 -3.86 -41.79 3.08
N ILE A 215 -4.57 -41.83 4.21
CA ILE A 215 -5.35 -40.69 4.71
C ILE A 215 -4.40 -39.57 5.14
N TYR A 216 -3.41 -39.87 5.98
CA TYR A 216 -2.50 -38.86 6.54
C TYR A 216 -1.51 -38.26 5.54
N ASN A 217 -0.92 -39.06 4.66
CA ASN A 217 0.05 -38.57 3.67
C ASN A 217 -0.60 -38.07 2.38
N GLY A 218 -1.81 -38.56 2.04
CA GLY A 218 -2.47 -38.28 0.77
C GLY A 218 -3.68 -37.36 0.92
N VAL A 219 -4.69 -37.82 1.66
CA VAL A 219 -6.00 -37.16 1.72
C VAL A 219 -5.94 -35.84 2.49
N ILE A 220 -5.40 -35.86 3.72
CA ILE A 220 -5.35 -34.68 4.60
C ILE A 220 -4.55 -33.53 3.95
N PRO A 221 -3.34 -33.74 3.40
CA PRO A 221 -2.58 -32.65 2.77
C PRO A 221 -3.28 -32.11 1.53
N LYS A 222 -3.98 -32.97 0.75
CA LYS A 222 -4.74 -32.54 -0.42
C LYS A 222 -5.96 -31.71 -0.05
N ILE A 223 -6.69 -32.10 1.01
CA ILE A 223 -7.80 -31.31 1.55
C ILE A 223 -7.28 -29.98 2.08
N TYR A 224 -6.24 -30.00 2.92
CA TYR A 224 -5.66 -28.79 3.48
C TYR A 224 -5.16 -27.82 2.40
N ASN A 225 -4.47 -28.30 1.37
CA ASN A 225 -4.02 -27.48 0.25
C ASN A 225 -5.20 -26.91 -0.55
N THR A 226 -6.26 -27.69 -0.76
CA THR A 226 -7.49 -27.23 -1.40
C THR A 226 -8.18 -26.14 -0.57
N CYS A 227 -8.38 -26.36 0.72
CA CYS A 227 -8.97 -25.39 1.64
C CYS A 227 -8.12 -24.11 1.73
N THR A 228 -6.80 -24.23 1.77
CA THR A 228 -5.89 -23.07 1.80
C THR A 228 -5.98 -22.28 0.50
N LYS A 229 -5.96 -22.95 -0.66
CA LYS A 229 -6.15 -22.28 -1.97
C LYS A 229 -7.51 -21.58 -2.06
N PHE A 230 -8.57 -22.25 -1.62
CA PHE A 230 -9.92 -21.69 -1.60
C PHE A 230 -10.00 -20.48 -0.66
N TRP A 231 -9.45 -20.58 0.56
CA TRP A 231 -9.41 -19.48 1.51
C TRP A 231 -8.60 -18.30 0.99
N ASN A 232 -7.45 -18.55 0.36
CA ASN A 232 -6.63 -17.49 -0.24
C ASN A 232 -7.39 -16.74 -1.34
N GLN A 233 -8.27 -17.40 -2.09
CA GLN A 233 -9.11 -16.77 -3.11
C GLN A 233 -10.31 -16.03 -2.51
N LEU A 234 -10.95 -16.59 -1.47
CA LEU A 234 -12.19 -16.05 -0.91
C LEU A 234 -11.98 -15.00 0.18
N SER A 235 -10.89 -15.10 0.94
CA SER A 235 -10.65 -14.31 2.16
C SER A 235 -10.74 -12.80 1.94
N GLY A 236 -10.27 -12.28 0.81
CA GLY A 236 -10.38 -10.86 0.48
C GLY A 236 -11.84 -10.38 0.32
N ILE A 237 -12.65 -11.16 -0.39
CA ILE A 237 -14.08 -10.88 -0.62
C ILE A 237 -14.88 -11.11 0.67
N ALA A 238 -14.57 -12.17 1.41
CA ALA A 238 -15.19 -12.46 2.69
C ALA A 238 -14.90 -11.37 3.73
N ALA A 239 -13.65 -10.90 3.81
CA ALA A 239 -13.27 -9.78 4.68
C ALA A 239 -14.04 -8.51 4.31
N TYR A 240 -14.14 -8.19 3.01
CA TYR A 240 -14.97 -7.09 2.55
C TYR A 240 -16.44 -7.25 2.97
N ALA A 241 -17.06 -8.40 2.72
CA ALA A 241 -18.47 -8.63 3.03
C ALA A 241 -18.73 -8.55 4.55
N LEU A 242 -17.88 -9.19 5.36
CA LEU A 242 -18.01 -9.17 6.81
C LEU A 242 -17.80 -7.78 7.40
N ILE A 243 -16.78 -7.03 6.94
CA ILE A 243 -16.42 -5.73 7.52
C ILE A 243 -17.32 -4.61 7.00
N THR A 244 -17.54 -4.55 5.69
CA THR A 244 -18.22 -3.40 5.07
C THR A 244 -19.74 -3.58 4.96
N ARG A 245 -20.25 -4.81 4.86
CA ARG A 245 -21.69 -5.08 4.70
C ARG A 245 -22.32 -5.46 6.03
N ILE A 246 -21.83 -6.53 6.67
CA ILE A 246 -22.35 -7.00 7.96
C ILE A 246 -21.90 -6.06 9.09
N GLY A 247 -20.61 -5.71 9.11
CA GLY A 247 -19.98 -4.81 10.08
C GLY A 247 -20.22 -3.32 9.85
N LYS A 248 -21.22 -2.93 9.05
CA LYS A 248 -21.50 -1.53 8.67
C LYS A 248 -21.66 -0.56 9.86
N ARG A 249 -22.04 -1.08 11.03
CA ARG A 249 -22.16 -0.34 12.30
C ARG A 249 -20.79 0.11 12.85
N TYR A 250 -19.75 -0.69 12.63
CA TYR A 250 -18.42 -0.48 13.20
C TYR A 250 -17.44 0.10 12.18
N CYS A 251 -17.69 -0.07 10.87
CA CYS A 251 -16.84 0.44 9.80
C CYS A 251 -17.29 1.85 9.34
N PRO A 252 -16.47 2.90 9.55
CA PRO A 252 -16.72 4.25 9.08
C PRO A 252 -17.02 4.32 7.58
N TYR A 253 -17.90 5.25 7.20
CA TYR A 253 -18.31 5.43 5.81
C TYR A 253 -17.13 5.64 4.85
N LEU A 254 -16.14 6.45 5.24
CA LEU A 254 -14.95 6.73 4.43
C LEU A 254 -14.23 5.44 4.01
N ILE A 255 -14.01 4.54 4.97
CA ILE A 255 -13.33 3.26 4.72
C ILE A 255 -14.19 2.38 3.82
N ARG A 256 -15.49 2.25 4.10
CA ARG A 256 -16.41 1.45 3.27
C ARG A 256 -16.46 1.95 1.82
N TRP A 257 -16.48 3.26 1.63
CA TRP A 257 -16.53 3.89 0.32
C TRP A 257 -15.25 3.64 -0.48
N HIS A 258 -14.09 3.96 0.08
CA HIS A 258 -12.80 3.75 -0.60
C HIS A 258 -12.53 2.27 -0.88
N TRP A 259 -12.90 1.38 0.05
CA TRP A 259 -12.75 -0.07 -0.16
C TRP A 259 -13.68 -0.58 -1.27
N THR A 260 -14.95 -0.18 -1.28
CA THR A 260 -15.89 -0.59 -2.33
C THR A 260 -15.47 -0.05 -3.69
N LEU A 261 -15.00 1.20 -3.75
CA LEU A 261 -14.49 1.81 -4.97
C LEU A 261 -13.29 1.03 -5.53
N LEU A 262 -12.35 0.65 -4.66
CA LEU A 262 -11.19 -0.14 -5.03
C LEU A 262 -11.58 -1.49 -5.62
N LEU A 263 -12.59 -2.16 -5.06
CA LEU A 263 -13.08 -3.45 -5.59
C LEU A 263 -13.70 -3.32 -6.98
N ILE A 264 -14.51 -2.30 -7.21
CA ILE A 264 -15.13 -2.05 -8.52
C ILE A 264 -14.05 -1.69 -9.55
N MET A 265 -13.08 -0.86 -9.15
CA MET A 265 -11.94 -0.51 -10.00
C MET A 265 -11.09 -1.73 -10.37
N GLY A 266 -10.87 -2.65 -9.43
CA GLY A 266 -10.10 -3.89 -9.66
C GLY A 266 -10.62 -4.73 -10.82
N MET A 267 -11.94 -4.67 -11.11
CA MET A 267 -12.53 -5.34 -12.28
C MET A 267 -12.05 -4.72 -13.60
N VAL A 268 -12.03 -3.38 -13.69
CA VAL A 268 -11.59 -2.66 -14.89
C VAL A 268 -10.06 -2.71 -15.02
N GLU A 269 -9.38 -2.59 -13.90
CA GLU A 269 -7.92 -2.62 -13.80
C GLU A 269 -7.33 -3.90 -14.40
N SER A 270 -7.97 -5.04 -14.18
CA SER A 270 -7.54 -6.32 -14.75
C SER A 270 -7.37 -6.25 -16.26
N PHE A 271 -8.29 -5.59 -16.98
CA PHE A 271 -8.20 -5.42 -18.43
C PHE A 271 -6.98 -4.56 -18.83
N ILE A 272 -6.73 -3.47 -18.10
CA ILE A 272 -5.58 -2.57 -18.34
C ILE A 272 -4.26 -3.32 -18.15
N ILE A 273 -4.16 -4.09 -17.07
CA ILE A 273 -2.97 -4.87 -16.74
C ILE A 273 -2.72 -5.94 -17.81
N TYR A 274 -3.74 -6.71 -18.20
CA TYR A 274 -3.60 -7.72 -19.26
C TYR A 274 -3.21 -7.12 -20.60
N PHE A 275 -3.75 -5.95 -20.94
CA PHE A 275 -3.35 -5.23 -22.15
C PHE A 275 -1.86 -4.88 -22.14
N ILE A 276 -1.35 -4.32 -21.04
CA ILE A 276 0.08 -3.98 -20.90
C ILE A 276 0.95 -5.24 -20.96
N TYR A 277 0.54 -6.35 -20.33
CA TYR A 277 1.30 -7.60 -20.41
C TYR A 277 1.36 -8.14 -21.84
N ARG A 278 0.26 -8.08 -22.60
CA ARG A 278 0.23 -8.51 -24.01
C ARG A 278 1.07 -7.60 -24.89
N ALA A 279 1.01 -6.29 -24.68
CA ALA A 279 1.86 -5.33 -25.37
C ALA A 279 3.34 -5.63 -25.10
N HIS A 280 3.73 -5.78 -23.84
CA HIS A 280 5.10 -6.12 -23.48
C HIS A 280 5.55 -7.48 -24.06
N TYR A 281 4.65 -8.47 -24.08
CA TYR A 281 4.91 -9.78 -24.71
C TYR A 281 5.19 -9.62 -26.20
N PHE A 282 4.34 -8.90 -26.93
CA PHE A 282 4.52 -8.62 -28.36
C PHE A 282 5.87 -7.94 -28.64
N GLN A 283 6.22 -6.94 -27.84
CA GLN A 283 7.52 -6.26 -27.96
C GLN A 283 8.71 -7.22 -27.74
N THR A 284 8.63 -8.05 -26.71
CA THR A 284 9.77 -8.88 -26.25
C THR A 284 9.97 -10.12 -27.11
N TYR A 285 8.89 -10.78 -27.51
CA TYR A 285 8.93 -12.10 -28.16
C TYR A 285 8.70 -12.05 -29.67
N ILE A 286 8.20 -10.94 -30.21
CA ILE A 286 7.95 -10.80 -31.65
C ILE A 286 8.84 -9.70 -32.24
N LEU A 287 8.66 -8.44 -31.81
CA LEU A 287 9.37 -7.31 -32.42
C LEU A 287 10.89 -7.36 -32.18
N LEU A 288 11.33 -7.66 -30.96
CA LEU A 288 12.75 -7.70 -30.63
C LEU A 288 13.50 -8.82 -31.37
N PRO A 289 13.00 -10.07 -31.45
CA PRO A 289 13.60 -11.11 -32.29
C PRO A 289 13.60 -10.75 -33.78
N GLN A 290 12.52 -10.16 -34.31
CA GLN A 290 12.47 -9.71 -35.70
C GLN A 290 13.55 -8.67 -36.00
N LYS A 291 13.71 -7.67 -35.12
CA LYS A 291 14.78 -6.67 -35.22
C LYS A 291 16.16 -7.32 -35.24
N LYS A 292 16.41 -8.28 -34.34
CA LYS A 292 17.69 -9.02 -34.26
C LYS A 292 17.95 -9.86 -35.51
N ALA A 293 16.95 -10.59 -36.00
CA ALA A 293 17.08 -11.42 -37.21
C ALA A 293 17.38 -10.57 -38.44
N LEU A 294 16.73 -9.41 -38.58
CA LEU A 294 16.97 -8.47 -39.68
C LEU A 294 18.38 -7.89 -39.62
N ALA A 295 18.88 -7.56 -38.42
CA ALA A 295 20.25 -7.09 -38.23
C ALA A 295 21.32 -8.15 -38.57
N ILE A 296 21.06 -9.44 -38.28
CA ILE A 296 21.97 -10.54 -38.59
C ILE A 296 21.99 -10.83 -40.10
N ASN A 297 20.82 -10.92 -40.73
CA ASN A 297 20.68 -11.25 -42.15
C ASN A 297 21.25 -10.17 -43.08
N ALA A 298 21.32 -8.92 -42.62
CA ALA A 298 21.87 -7.82 -43.39
C ALA A 298 23.41 -7.73 -43.38
N GLY A 299 24.10 -8.64 -42.70
CA GLY A 299 25.58 -8.74 -42.75
C GLY A 299 26.31 -7.46 -42.33
N GLY A 300 25.71 -6.62 -41.48
CA GLY A 300 26.28 -5.33 -41.07
C GLY A 300 26.01 -4.16 -42.02
N LEU A 301 25.29 -4.36 -43.12
CA LEU A 301 24.77 -3.26 -43.93
C LEU A 301 23.57 -2.63 -43.21
N MET A 302 23.55 -1.29 -43.06
CA MET A 302 22.43 -0.56 -42.46
C MET A 302 21.14 -0.79 -43.27
N THR A 303 20.40 -1.84 -42.94
CA THR A 303 19.01 -2.01 -43.33
C THR A 303 18.16 -1.18 -42.37
N SER A 304 17.22 -0.44 -42.93
CA SER A 304 16.35 0.44 -42.14
C SER A 304 15.47 -0.39 -41.20
N THR A 305 15.85 -0.48 -39.92
CA THR A 305 15.00 -1.00 -38.84
C THR A 305 13.96 0.03 -38.38
N ALA A 306 13.82 1.14 -39.11
CA ALA A 306 13.03 2.29 -38.71
C ALA A 306 11.56 1.93 -38.44
N ASP A 307 10.96 1.04 -39.23
CA ASP A 307 9.55 0.65 -39.05
C ASP A 307 9.34 -0.14 -37.75
N ILE A 308 10.24 -1.09 -37.45
CA ILE A 308 10.17 -1.88 -36.21
C ILE A 308 10.48 -0.98 -35.00
N ASP A 309 11.44 -0.08 -35.14
CA ASP A 309 11.79 0.89 -34.10
C ASP A 309 10.64 1.85 -33.81
N LEU A 310 9.94 2.34 -34.84
CA LEU A 310 8.76 3.17 -34.72
C LEU A 310 7.63 2.42 -34.00
N GLN A 311 7.37 1.16 -34.37
CA GLN A 311 6.38 0.32 -33.69
C GLN A 311 6.73 0.10 -32.22
N MET A 312 8.00 -0.18 -31.90
CA MET A 312 8.48 -0.34 -30.53
C MET A 312 8.37 0.96 -29.73
N GLN A 313 8.70 2.11 -30.33
CA GLN A 313 8.57 3.42 -29.69
C GLN A 313 7.11 3.80 -29.43
N PHE A 314 6.23 3.59 -30.41
CA PHE A 314 4.80 3.82 -30.27
C PHE A 314 4.23 2.96 -29.13
N LEU A 315 4.57 1.67 -29.10
CA LEU A 315 4.11 0.77 -28.06
C LEU A 315 4.65 1.16 -26.68
N ASN A 316 5.91 1.56 -26.59
CA ASN A 316 6.50 2.10 -25.35
C ASN A 316 5.76 3.36 -24.88
N ALA A 317 5.44 4.27 -25.79
CA ALA A 317 4.67 5.48 -25.47
C ALA A 317 3.28 5.11 -24.95
N CYS A 318 2.56 4.21 -25.62
CA CYS A 318 1.24 3.73 -25.15
C CYS A 318 1.33 3.08 -23.77
N ILE A 319 2.27 2.15 -23.56
CA ILE A 319 2.48 1.50 -22.26
C ILE A 319 2.78 2.54 -21.19
N CYS A 320 3.69 3.47 -21.47
CA CYS A 320 4.09 4.53 -20.54
C CYS A 320 2.89 5.41 -20.17
N THR A 321 2.12 5.90 -21.14
CA THR A 321 0.95 6.73 -20.90
C THR A 321 -0.08 6.02 -20.03
N ILE A 322 -0.38 4.74 -20.32
CA ILE A 322 -1.36 3.98 -19.54
C ILE A 322 -0.85 3.74 -18.12
N VAL A 323 0.41 3.33 -17.95
CA VAL A 323 1.00 3.08 -16.61
C VAL A 323 1.04 4.37 -15.79
N LEU A 324 1.45 5.50 -16.38
CA LEU A 324 1.47 6.80 -15.70
C LEU A 324 0.08 7.28 -15.33
N ALA A 325 -0.90 7.15 -16.22
CA ALA A 325 -2.28 7.51 -15.94
C ALA A 325 -2.86 6.66 -14.80
N HIS A 326 -2.59 5.35 -14.84
CA HIS A 326 -3.08 4.41 -13.83
C HIS A 326 -2.42 4.63 -12.46
N LEU A 327 -1.09 4.73 -12.42
CA LEU A 327 -0.34 5.04 -11.20
C LEU A 327 -0.74 6.41 -10.63
N GLY A 328 -0.87 7.41 -11.50
CA GLY A 328 -1.30 8.75 -11.13
C GLY A 328 -2.70 8.77 -10.51
N PHE A 329 -3.63 7.98 -11.06
CA PHE A 329 -4.98 7.84 -10.51
C PHE A 329 -4.99 7.18 -9.12
N VAL A 330 -4.17 6.14 -8.91
CA VAL A 330 -4.07 5.49 -7.59
C VAL A 330 -3.40 6.40 -6.56
N ILE A 331 -2.36 7.14 -6.94
CA ILE A 331 -1.75 8.16 -6.09
C ILE A 331 -2.76 9.27 -5.76
N PHE A 332 -3.54 9.71 -6.74
CA PHE A 332 -4.62 10.69 -6.54
C PHE A 332 -5.66 10.17 -5.52
N ALA A 333 -6.13 8.93 -5.69
CA ALA A 333 -7.09 8.32 -4.79
C ALA A 333 -6.53 8.14 -3.36
N LEU A 334 -5.25 7.75 -3.26
CA LEU A 334 -4.51 7.64 -2.00
C LEU A 334 -4.43 8.98 -1.26
N PHE A 335 -4.09 10.06 -1.96
CA PHE A 335 -4.09 11.39 -1.37
C PHE A 335 -5.50 11.75 -0.90
N HIS A 336 -6.53 11.58 -1.72
CA HIS A 336 -7.91 11.83 -1.31
C HIS A 336 -8.29 11.06 -0.04
N ALA A 337 -7.94 9.78 0.06
CA ALA A 337 -8.23 8.96 1.23
C ALA A 337 -7.53 9.45 2.51
N ILE A 338 -6.25 9.79 2.43
CA ILE A 338 -5.45 10.33 3.56
C ILE A 338 -6.02 11.67 4.05
N TRP A 339 -6.49 12.48 3.13
CA TRP A 339 -7.17 13.73 3.39
C TRP A 339 -8.60 13.58 3.92
N GLY A 340 -9.11 12.35 3.98
CA GLY A 340 -10.48 12.04 4.36
C GLY A 340 -11.52 12.59 3.39
N GLN A 341 -11.14 12.71 2.13
CA GLN A 341 -11.98 13.19 1.04
C GLN A 341 -12.46 12.04 0.18
N TYR A 342 -13.52 12.35 -0.56
CA TYR A 342 -14.07 11.55 -1.63
C TYR A 342 -13.78 12.28 -2.93
N PHE A 343 -13.78 11.57 -4.04
CA PHE A 343 -13.62 12.15 -5.37
C PHE A 343 -14.71 11.58 -6.28
N TYR A 344 -15.01 12.29 -7.37
CA TYR A 344 -16.01 11.83 -8.33
C TYR A 344 -15.36 11.32 -9.59
N PHE A 345 -15.63 10.06 -9.91
CA PHE A 345 -15.41 9.50 -11.23
C PHE A 345 -16.72 8.83 -11.68
N PRO A 346 -17.32 9.27 -12.81
CA PRO A 346 -18.57 8.71 -13.31
C PRO A 346 -18.52 7.19 -13.42
N PHE A 347 -19.67 6.52 -13.36
CA PHE A 347 -19.78 5.06 -13.31
C PHE A 347 -19.21 4.42 -12.02
N PHE A 348 -17.94 4.62 -11.67
CA PHE A 348 -17.36 3.98 -10.48
C PHE A 348 -18.00 4.48 -9.19
N VAL A 349 -18.18 5.79 -9.06
CA VAL A 349 -18.74 6.38 -7.84
C VAL A 349 -20.22 6.10 -7.72
N GLU A 350 -20.98 6.12 -8.81
CA GLU A 350 -22.41 5.79 -8.78
C GLU A 350 -22.65 4.34 -8.33
N ASN A 351 -21.86 3.39 -8.86
CA ASN A 351 -21.92 1.99 -8.41
C ASN A 351 -21.45 1.85 -6.96
N THR A 352 -20.40 2.55 -6.56
CA THR A 352 -19.90 2.54 -5.16
C THR A 352 -20.99 3.02 -4.19
N GLU A 353 -21.66 4.11 -4.52
CA GLU A 353 -22.74 4.70 -3.72
C GLU A 353 -23.96 3.78 -3.65
N LEU A 354 -24.32 3.11 -4.75
CA LEU A 354 -25.38 2.10 -4.77
C LEU A 354 -25.10 0.96 -3.78
N HIS A 355 -23.85 0.52 -3.69
CA HIS A 355 -23.45 -0.55 -2.77
C HIS A 355 -23.27 -0.10 -1.31
N VAL A 356 -22.75 1.10 -1.08
CA VAL A 356 -22.46 1.58 0.29
C VAL A 356 -23.69 2.21 0.95
N GLY A 357 -24.62 2.75 0.14
CA GLY A 357 -25.75 3.55 0.58
C GLY A 357 -25.37 5.01 0.88
N PRO A 358 -26.34 5.89 1.13
CA PRO A 358 -26.08 7.31 1.31
C PRO A 358 -25.31 7.61 2.60
N ARG A 359 -24.48 8.66 2.55
CA ARG A 359 -23.69 9.14 3.69
C ARG A 359 -24.59 9.80 4.75
N PRO A 360 -24.38 9.53 6.06
CA PRO A 360 -25.15 10.15 7.12
C PRO A 360 -24.84 11.66 7.23
N SER A 361 -25.84 12.51 7.01
CA SER A 361 -25.72 13.97 6.97
C SER A 361 -25.26 14.59 8.29
N THR A 362 -25.56 13.96 9.42
CA THR A 362 -25.26 14.47 10.78
C THR A 362 -23.92 14.01 11.35
N SER A 363 -23.22 13.07 10.70
CA SER A 363 -22.02 12.46 11.28
C SER A 363 -20.77 13.32 11.07
N ILE A 364 -20.18 13.77 12.18
CA ILE A 364 -18.92 14.54 12.21
C ILE A 364 -17.76 13.73 11.61
N TYR A 365 -17.73 12.42 11.86
CA TYR A 365 -16.69 11.50 11.36
C TYR A 365 -16.80 11.25 9.86
N SER A 366 -18.02 11.26 9.33
CA SER A 366 -18.22 11.06 7.91
C SER A 366 -17.96 12.34 7.13
N GLY A 367 -18.32 13.52 7.66
CA GLY A 367 -18.17 14.86 7.06
C GLY A 367 -19.38 15.39 6.26
N GLY A 368 -20.61 14.91 6.51
CA GLY A 368 -21.84 15.42 5.84
C GLY A 368 -22.17 14.70 4.53
N GLN A 369 -23.00 15.23 3.63
CA GLN A 369 -23.22 14.64 2.30
C GLN A 369 -22.18 15.15 1.28
N THR A 370 -21.91 14.37 0.21
CA THR A 370 -21.06 14.80 -0.91
C THR A 370 -21.87 15.61 -1.93
N ALA A 371 -21.20 16.37 -2.82
CA ALA A 371 -21.92 17.20 -3.81
C ALA A 371 -22.79 16.37 -4.76
N TRP A 372 -22.36 15.18 -5.16
CA TRP A 372 -23.14 14.29 -6.03
C TRP A 372 -24.30 13.57 -5.30
N GLN A 373 -24.32 13.59 -3.95
CA GLN A 373 -25.46 13.13 -3.16
C GLN A 373 -26.51 14.23 -2.95
N LEU A 374 -26.14 15.50 -3.12
CA LEU A 374 -27.04 16.64 -2.96
C LEU A 374 -27.77 16.94 -4.28
N PRO A 375 -29.11 16.86 -4.33
CA PRO A 375 -29.87 17.12 -5.55
C PRO A 375 -29.58 18.49 -6.17
N GLU A 376 -29.32 19.50 -5.34
CA GLU A 376 -29.02 20.88 -5.76
C GLU A 376 -27.68 21.02 -6.51
N GLU A 377 -26.68 20.18 -6.17
CA GLU A 377 -25.34 20.26 -6.77
C GLU A 377 -25.11 19.21 -7.89
N LYS A 378 -25.99 18.20 -7.96
CA LYS A 378 -25.94 17.10 -8.94
C LYS A 378 -26.09 17.56 -10.39
N ASN A 379 -26.70 18.74 -10.64
CA ASN A 379 -26.92 19.28 -11.99
C ASN A 379 -25.69 19.98 -12.62
N THR A 380 -24.52 19.90 -11.99
CA THR A 380 -23.27 20.39 -12.60
C THR A 380 -22.60 19.29 -13.41
N LEU A 381 -22.23 19.57 -14.67
CA LEU A 381 -21.66 18.60 -15.62
C LEU A 381 -20.39 17.91 -15.09
N ILE A 382 -19.66 18.58 -14.19
CA ILE A 382 -18.46 18.07 -13.51
C ILE A 382 -18.58 18.45 -12.02
N PRO A 383 -18.89 17.52 -11.11
CA PRO A 383 -18.89 17.82 -9.69
C PRO A 383 -17.46 18.13 -9.21
N LYS A 384 -17.34 18.88 -8.11
CA LYS A 384 -16.04 19.33 -7.60
C LYS A 384 -15.10 18.16 -7.36
N LEU A 385 -13.88 18.28 -7.90
CA LEU A 385 -12.81 17.30 -7.73
C LEU A 385 -12.15 17.36 -6.35
N TRP A 386 -12.21 18.52 -5.67
CA TRP A 386 -11.60 18.74 -4.35
C TRP A 386 -12.57 19.45 -3.39
N TYR A 387 -12.72 18.91 -2.18
CA TYR A 387 -13.67 19.41 -1.16
C TYR A 387 -12.98 20.18 -0.03
N GLY A 388 -11.73 20.59 -0.24
CA GLY A 388 -10.94 21.30 0.76
C GLY A 388 -10.46 20.38 1.89
N TRP A 389 -9.66 20.94 2.80
CA TRP A 389 -8.94 20.21 3.86
C TRP A 389 -9.81 19.34 4.79
N PHE A 390 -11.13 19.49 4.74
CA PHE A 390 -12.09 18.90 5.68
C PHE A 390 -13.14 17.99 5.07
N GLY A 391 -13.20 17.84 3.74
CA GLY A 391 -14.13 16.91 3.07
C GLY A 391 -15.62 17.14 3.37
N ARG A 392 -16.00 18.34 3.82
CA ARG A 392 -17.40 18.74 4.04
C ARG A 392 -17.95 19.35 2.74
N GLY A 393 -19.15 18.91 2.36
CA GLY A 393 -19.94 19.55 1.33
C GLY A 393 -20.09 21.06 1.57
N THR A 394 -20.36 21.78 0.49
CA THR A 394 -20.26 23.22 0.26
C THR A 394 -20.94 24.17 1.24
N ASN A 395 -21.81 23.68 2.13
CA ASN A 395 -22.65 24.51 3.01
C ASN A 395 -21.94 25.11 4.23
N ASN A 396 -20.66 24.79 4.48
CA ASN A 396 -19.90 25.42 5.56
C ASN A 396 -18.47 25.76 5.11
N LYS A 397 -18.34 26.89 4.39
CA LYS A 397 -17.05 27.51 4.05
C LYS A 397 -16.35 28.01 5.32
N TRP A 398 -15.71 27.12 6.04
CA TRP A 398 -14.77 27.51 7.07
C TRP A 398 -13.49 28.00 6.36
N ASN A 399 -13.41 29.30 6.10
CA ASN A 399 -12.22 29.93 5.53
C ASN A 399 -11.11 29.94 6.60
N LEU A 400 -10.35 28.86 6.65
CA LEU A 400 -9.24 28.68 7.59
C LEU A 400 -8.23 29.83 7.47
N PHE A 401 -8.00 30.31 6.24
CA PHE A 401 -7.18 31.49 5.92
C PHE A 401 -7.74 32.79 6.53
N ASP A 402 -9.05 33.03 6.47
CA ASP A 402 -9.64 34.23 7.09
C ASP A 402 -9.61 34.17 8.63
N SER A 403 -9.75 32.97 9.20
CA SER A 403 -9.77 32.80 10.66
C SER A 403 -8.36 32.89 11.30
N LEU A 404 -7.34 32.29 10.68
CA LEU A 404 -5.96 32.25 11.19
C LEU A 404 -5.14 33.44 10.72
N PHE A 405 -5.25 33.80 9.43
CA PHE A 405 -4.44 34.86 8.82
C PHE A 405 -5.20 36.16 8.61
N GLY A 406 -6.53 36.13 8.44
CA GLY A 406 -7.32 37.32 8.15
C GLY A 406 -7.24 38.41 9.23
N LYS A 407 -7.14 38.05 10.51
CA LYS A 407 -6.94 39.04 11.60
C LYS A 407 -5.52 39.61 11.61
N SER A 408 -4.51 38.78 11.40
CA SER A 408 -3.09 39.18 11.41
C SER A 408 -2.72 40.01 10.17
N PHE A 409 -3.15 39.59 8.97
CA PHE A 409 -2.95 40.33 7.72
C PHE A 409 -3.75 41.64 7.67
N LYS A 410 -5.00 41.67 8.17
CA LYS A 410 -5.75 42.94 8.27
C LYS A 410 -5.07 43.93 9.23
N LYS A 411 -4.41 43.47 10.29
CA LYS A 411 -3.60 44.34 11.19
C LYS A 411 -2.38 44.90 10.48
N ILE A 412 -1.68 44.10 9.67
CA ILE A 412 -0.50 44.52 8.90
C ILE A 412 -0.90 45.52 7.81
N PHE A 413 -1.98 45.27 7.07
CA PHE A 413 -2.48 46.20 6.04
C PHE A 413 -3.10 47.47 6.61
N LYS A 414 -3.76 47.42 7.78
CA LYS A 414 -4.23 48.64 8.48
C LYS A 414 -3.08 49.49 9.00
N ARG A 415 -1.93 48.89 9.36
CA ARG A 415 -0.72 49.64 9.74
C ARG A 415 -0.03 50.30 8.54
N LYS A 416 -0.04 49.66 7.36
CA LYS A 416 0.50 50.27 6.13
C LYS A 416 -0.38 51.39 5.55
N LYS A 417 -1.69 51.42 5.86
CA LYS A 417 -2.60 52.49 5.43
C LYS A 417 -2.62 53.72 6.36
N LYS A 418 -1.82 53.69 7.44
CA LYS A 418 -1.69 54.77 8.44
C LYS A 418 -0.27 55.37 8.49
N ARG A 419 0.55 55.11 7.48
CA ARG A 419 1.81 55.82 7.25
C ARG A 419 1.69 56.66 5.99
#